data_AF-A0A3D5EAS6-F1
#
_entry.id   AF-A0A3D5EAS6-F1
#
_cell.length_a   1.000
_cell.length_b   1.000
_cell.length_c   1.000
_cell.angle_alpha   90.00
_cell.angle_beta   90.00
_cell.angle_gamma   90.00
#
_symmetry.space_group_name_H-M   'P 1'
#
loop_
_entity.id
_entity.type
_entity.pdbx_description
1 polymer ?
#
loop_
_entity_poly.entity_id
_entity_poly.type
_entity_poly.pdbx_seq_one_letter_code
_entity_poly.pdbx_strand_id
1 'polypeptide(L)'
;SDAFDKVDAVTKTWLNGEISAAQLPTADWSVHEWLHFLNNLPRDLSIEKMTELDKQFNLTQSTNAERAFAWFMLAVGNGYQPIYPALDKHLSGIGRRKLIVPLYKALIKNGKKDWAHDVYLKARPGYHPLAQGTVDDLFAK
;
A
#
# COMPACT_ATOMS: atom_id res chain seq x y z
N SER A 1 6.88 -21.91 -5.08
CA SER A 1 8.22 -21.80 -4.47
C SER A 1 7.99 -21.97 -3.00
N ASP A 2 8.73 -22.86 -2.35
CA ASP A 2 8.54 -23.23 -0.94
C ASP A 2 8.50 -22.03 0.02
N ALA A 3 9.15 -20.92 -0.32
CA ALA A 3 9.11 -19.69 0.48
C ALA A 3 7.72 -19.04 0.51
N PHE A 4 7.06 -18.92 -0.64
CA PHE A 4 5.71 -18.34 -0.71
C PHE A 4 4.67 -19.25 -0.07
N ASP A 5 4.82 -20.57 -0.22
CA ASP A 5 3.92 -21.54 0.42
C ASP A 5 4.00 -21.45 1.96
N LYS A 6 5.20 -21.19 2.52
CA LYS A 6 5.39 -20.92 3.96
C LYS A 6 4.74 -19.60 4.40
N VAL A 7 4.88 -18.54 3.60
CA VAL A 7 4.20 -17.25 3.86
C VAL A 7 2.69 -17.44 3.84
N ASP A 8 2.13 -18.17 2.89
CA ASP A 8 0.69 -18.41 2.79
C ASP A 8 0.17 -19.23 3.98
N ALA A 9 0.92 -20.25 4.41
CA ALA A 9 0.58 -21.06 5.57
C ALA A 9 0.49 -20.20 6.85
N VAL A 10 1.50 -19.37 7.13
CA VAL A 10 1.51 -18.53 8.34
C VAL A 10 0.54 -17.34 8.23
N THR A 11 0.23 -16.87 7.01
CA THR A 11 -0.79 -15.85 6.79
C THR A 11 -2.17 -16.36 7.19
N LYS A 12 -2.48 -17.62 6.87
CA LYS A 12 -3.77 -18.24 7.24
C LYS A 12 -3.94 -18.34 8.75
N THR A 13 -2.92 -18.78 9.48
CA THR A 13 -3.00 -18.88 10.95
C THR A 13 -3.20 -17.50 11.59
N TRP A 14 -2.55 -16.46 11.07
CA TRP A 14 -2.77 -15.08 11.52
C TRP A 14 -4.17 -14.55 11.16
N LEU A 15 -4.66 -14.81 9.94
CA LEU A 15 -6.01 -14.42 9.52
C LEU A 15 -7.09 -15.10 10.37
N ASN A 16 -6.88 -16.36 10.76
CA ASN A 16 -7.77 -17.11 11.66
C ASN A 16 -7.68 -16.64 13.13
N GLY A 17 -6.73 -15.77 13.47
CA GLY A 17 -6.51 -15.30 14.84
C GLY A 17 -5.82 -16.32 15.74
N GLU A 18 -5.25 -17.39 15.20
CA GLU A 18 -4.48 -18.40 15.94
C GLU A 18 -3.16 -17.81 16.46
N ILE A 19 -2.62 -16.84 15.73
CA ILE A 19 -1.43 -16.07 16.11
C ILE A 19 -1.66 -14.57 15.93
N SER A 20 -0.89 -13.77 16.66
CA SER A 20 -0.79 -12.32 16.45
C SER A 20 0.21 -11.97 15.36
N ALA A 21 0.16 -10.72 14.86
CA ALA A 21 1.13 -10.21 13.89
C ALA A 21 2.56 -10.30 14.42
N ALA A 22 2.78 -10.14 15.73
CA ALA A 22 4.10 -10.24 16.36
C ALA A 22 4.75 -11.62 16.23
N GLN A 23 3.96 -12.66 15.93
CA GLN A 23 4.43 -14.04 15.75
C GLN A 23 4.67 -14.40 14.28
N LEU A 24 4.40 -13.50 13.33
CA LEU A 24 4.77 -13.71 11.93
C LEU A 24 6.31 -13.69 11.80
N PRO A 25 6.93 -14.63 11.09
CA PRO A 25 8.39 -14.76 10.98
C PRO A 25 8.98 -13.77 9.96
N THR A 26 8.58 -12.50 10.02
CA THR A 26 8.89 -11.50 9.00
C THR A 26 10.34 -11.01 9.03
N ALA A 27 11.08 -11.31 10.10
CA ALA A 27 12.50 -10.97 10.23
C ALA A 27 13.35 -11.66 9.14
N ASP A 28 12.93 -12.85 8.71
CA ASP A 28 13.61 -13.65 7.69
C ASP A 28 13.07 -13.41 6.28
N TRP A 29 12.01 -12.59 6.14
CA TRP A 29 11.37 -12.37 4.85
C TRP A 29 12.19 -11.44 3.96
N SER A 30 12.43 -11.90 2.73
CA SER A 30 12.85 -11.05 1.63
C SER A 30 11.77 -10.03 1.26
N VAL A 31 12.14 -9.04 0.44
CA VAL A 31 11.18 -8.08 -0.14
C VAL A 31 10.10 -8.82 -0.93
N HIS A 32 10.42 -9.90 -1.63
CA HIS A 32 9.45 -10.65 -2.43
C HIS A 32 8.42 -11.37 -1.54
N GLU A 33 8.83 -11.93 -0.40
CA GLU A 33 7.93 -12.56 0.58
C GLU A 33 7.02 -11.52 1.23
N TRP A 34 7.56 -10.34 1.57
CA TRP A 34 6.75 -9.20 2.04
C TRP A 34 5.71 -8.75 1.02
N LEU A 35 6.09 -8.66 -0.25
CA LEU A 35 5.17 -8.29 -1.33
C LEU A 35 4.14 -9.40 -1.56
N HIS A 36 4.53 -10.67 -1.51
CA HIS A 36 3.62 -11.82 -1.61
C HIS A 36 2.58 -11.78 -0.49
N PHE A 37 3.02 -11.56 0.75
CA PHE A 37 2.14 -11.38 1.90
C PHE A 37 1.12 -10.26 1.66
N LEU A 38 1.58 -9.01 1.47
CA LEU A 38 0.69 -7.85 1.35
C LEU A 38 -0.24 -7.90 0.13
N ASN A 39 0.22 -8.48 -0.98
CA ASN A 39 -0.57 -8.55 -2.21
C ASN A 39 -1.63 -9.67 -2.17
N ASN A 40 -1.48 -10.67 -1.31
CA ASN A 40 -2.43 -11.78 -1.18
C ASN A 40 -3.33 -11.67 0.06
N LEU A 41 -3.18 -10.63 0.87
CA LEU A 41 -4.14 -10.33 1.94
C LEU A 41 -5.54 -10.04 1.36
N PRO A 42 -6.62 -10.42 2.09
CA PRO A 42 -7.99 -10.11 1.71
C PRO A 42 -8.21 -8.62 1.44
N ARG A 43 -9.09 -8.29 0.49
CA ARG A 43 -9.42 -6.90 0.13
C ARG A 43 -10.56 -6.30 0.95
N ASP A 44 -11.06 -7.09 1.89
CA ASP A 44 -12.01 -6.81 2.96
C ASP A 44 -11.38 -7.06 4.36
N LEU A 45 -10.05 -6.93 4.45
CA LEU A 45 -9.29 -7.06 5.68
C LEU A 45 -9.75 -6.01 6.71
N SER A 46 -10.05 -6.47 7.93
CA SER A 46 -10.57 -5.59 8.97
C SER A 46 -9.58 -4.49 9.38
N ILE A 47 -10.11 -3.35 9.82
CA ILE A 47 -9.29 -2.21 10.29
C ILE A 47 -8.45 -2.61 11.50
N GLU A 48 -8.94 -3.52 12.35
CA GLU A 48 -8.20 -4.06 13.50
C GLU A 48 -6.96 -4.82 13.05
N LYS A 49 -7.09 -5.71 12.06
CA LYS A 49 -5.97 -6.46 11.48
C LYS A 49 -4.97 -5.53 10.78
N MET A 50 -5.46 -4.51 10.08
CA MET A 50 -4.59 -3.50 9.48
C MET A 50 -3.81 -2.70 10.55
N THR A 51 -4.49 -2.29 11.62
CA THR A 51 -3.86 -1.58 12.74
C THR A 51 -2.82 -2.45 13.42
N GLU A 52 -3.10 -3.74 13.59
CA GLU A 52 -2.17 -4.73 14.15
C GLU A 52 -0.89 -4.82 13.32
N LEU A 53 -1.01 -4.99 11.99
CA LEU A 53 0.13 -5.05 11.08
C LEU A 53 0.95 -3.75 11.10
N ASP A 54 0.28 -2.61 11.03
CA ASP A 54 0.94 -1.31 10.96
C ASP A 54 1.70 -1.01 12.25
N LYS A 55 1.10 -1.31 13.41
CA LYS A 55 1.76 -1.17 14.70
C LYS A 55 2.97 -2.10 14.83
N GLN A 56 2.84 -3.34 14.38
CA GLN A 56 3.89 -4.34 14.53
C GLN A 56 5.08 -4.11 13.59
N PHE A 57 4.81 -3.70 12.34
CA PHE A 57 5.82 -3.67 11.28
C PHE A 57 6.09 -2.28 10.72
N ASN A 58 5.40 -1.25 11.22
CA ASN A 58 5.54 0.14 10.81
C ASN A 58 5.41 0.32 9.28
N LEU A 59 4.41 -0.34 8.69
CA LEU A 59 4.23 -0.43 7.23
C LEU A 59 3.96 0.94 6.61
N THR A 60 3.19 1.78 7.30
CA THR A 60 2.87 3.15 6.89
C THR A 60 4.13 4.02 6.75
N GLN A 61 5.18 3.76 7.53
CA GLN A 61 6.45 4.48 7.47
C GLN A 61 7.57 3.67 6.79
N SER A 62 7.23 2.64 5.99
CA SER A 62 8.22 1.82 5.31
C SER A 62 9.13 2.66 4.41
N THR A 63 10.45 2.54 4.62
CA THR A 63 11.48 3.15 3.77
C THR A 63 11.67 2.43 2.42
N ASN A 64 11.17 1.20 2.29
CA ASN A 64 11.15 0.48 1.02
C ASN A 64 9.90 0.88 0.22
N ALA A 65 10.09 1.46 -0.96
CA ALA A 65 9.02 2.01 -1.78
C ALA A 65 8.04 0.95 -2.32
N GLU A 66 8.51 -0.26 -2.65
CA GLU A 66 7.63 -1.33 -3.15
C GLU A 66 6.75 -1.87 -2.01
N ARG A 67 7.30 -2.04 -0.80
CA ARG A 67 6.52 -2.43 0.39
C ARG A 67 5.52 -1.35 0.80
N ALA A 68 5.94 -0.08 0.81
CA ALA A 68 5.06 1.05 1.08
C ALA A 68 3.91 1.10 0.05
N PHE A 69 4.22 0.95 -1.23
CA PHE A 69 3.22 0.88 -2.30
C PHE A 69 2.21 -0.26 -2.07
N ALA A 70 2.67 -1.49 -1.81
CA ALA A 70 1.79 -2.63 -1.56
C ALA A 70 0.88 -2.40 -0.34
N TRP A 71 1.42 -1.82 0.73
CA TRP A 71 0.65 -1.44 1.92
C TRP A 71 -0.40 -0.37 1.61
N PHE A 72 -0.03 0.70 0.93
CA PHE A 72 -0.98 1.77 0.57
C PHE A 72 -2.08 1.28 -0.36
N MET A 73 -1.77 0.40 -1.32
CA MET A 73 -2.79 -0.22 -2.18
C MET A 73 -3.82 -1.01 -1.36
N LEU A 74 -3.36 -1.80 -0.38
CA LEU A 74 -4.25 -2.53 0.54
C LEU A 74 -5.06 -1.57 1.42
N ALA A 75 -4.41 -0.56 2.00
CA ALA A 75 -5.01 0.39 2.93
C ALA A 75 -6.06 1.29 2.29
N VAL A 76 -5.82 1.77 1.07
CA VAL A 76 -6.81 2.55 0.31
C VAL A 76 -8.03 1.70 0.00
N GLY A 77 -7.84 0.43 -0.41
CA GLY A 77 -8.94 -0.48 -0.72
C GLY A 77 -9.82 -0.84 0.48
N ASN A 78 -9.24 -0.90 1.68
CA ASN A 78 -9.94 -1.22 2.92
C ASN A 78 -10.36 0.03 3.73
N GLY A 79 -10.09 1.24 3.23
CA GLY A 79 -10.48 2.49 3.92
C GLY A 79 -9.66 2.84 5.17
N TYR A 80 -8.47 2.26 5.36
CA TYR A 80 -7.61 2.52 6.52
C TYR A 80 -7.07 3.97 6.50
N GLN A 81 -7.63 4.85 7.32
CA GLN A 81 -7.32 6.30 7.33
C GLN A 81 -5.93 6.70 7.87
N PRO A 82 -5.25 5.96 8.77
CA PRO A 82 -3.96 6.40 9.30
C PRO A 82 -2.84 6.59 8.25
N ILE A 83 -2.97 6.01 7.05
CA ILE A 83 -1.96 6.12 6.00
C ILE A 83 -1.89 7.48 5.30
N TYR A 84 -2.94 8.30 5.33
CA TYR A 84 -3.05 9.45 4.41
C TYR A 84 -1.91 10.48 4.53
N PRO A 85 -1.43 10.85 5.74
CA PRO A 85 -0.26 11.74 5.86
C PRO A 85 1.02 11.15 5.25
N ALA A 86 1.23 9.84 5.36
CA ALA A 86 2.39 9.16 4.77
C ALA A 86 2.21 8.94 3.26
N LEU A 87 0.98 8.67 2.82
CA LEU A 87 0.64 8.51 1.41
C LEU A 87 0.81 9.82 0.64
N ASP A 88 0.43 10.97 1.20
CA ASP A 88 0.71 12.29 0.60
C ASP A 88 2.21 12.47 0.37
N LYS A 89 3.03 12.24 1.43
CA LYS A 89 4.49 12.31 1.33
C LYS A 89 5.06 11.31 0.31
N HIS A 90 4.51 10.09 0.26
CA HIS A 90 4.95 9.08 -0.70
C HIS A 90 4.67 9.53 -2.13
N LEU A 91 3.43 9.94 -2.44
CA LEU A 91 3.04 10.42 -3.76
C LEU A 91 3.83 11.68 -4.16
N SER A 92 4.10 12.58 -3.22
CA SER A 92 4.90 13.79 -3.49
C SER A 92 6.41 13.51 -3.60
N GLY A 93 6.91 12.44 -2.99
CA GLY A 93 8.34 12.10 -2.92
C GLY A 93 8.83 11.15 -4.01
N ILE A 94 7.94 10.48 -4.76
CA ILE A 94 8.32 9.52 -5.80
C ILE A 94 7.66 9.84 -7.16
N GLY A 95 8.45 9.82 -8.24
CA GLY A 95 7.96 10.03 -9.61
C GLY A 95 7.80 8.76 -10.45
N ARG A 96 8.06 7.58 -9.88
CA ARG A 96 8.05 6.30 -10.63
C ARG A 96 6.62 5.91 -10.97
N ARG A 97 6.24 6.04 -12.24
CA ARG A 97 4.88 5.78 -12.76
C ARG A 97 4.22 4.51 -12.23
N LYS A 98 4.98 3.39 -12.14
CA LYS A 98 4.52 2.09 -11.62
C LYS A 98 3.99 2.17 -10.18
N LEU A 99 4.52 3.08 -9.36
CA LEU A 99 4.21 3.19 -7.93
C LEU A 99 3.22 4.32 -7.61
N ILE A 100 2.95 5.24 -8.55
CA ILE A 100 2.02 6.36 -8.32
C ILE A 100 0.69 6.19 -9.04
N VAL A 101 0.69 5.73 -10.31
CA VAL A 101 -0.53 5.65 -11.12
C VAL A 101 -1.57 4.68 -10.51
N PRO A 102 -1.20 3.47 -10.07
CA PRO A 102 -2.17 2.57 -9.45
C PRO A 102 -2.76 3.13 -8.15
N LEU A 103 -1.99 3.89 -7.37
CA LEU A 103 -2.47 4.52 -6.14
C LEU A 103 -3.50 5.62 -6.45
N TYR A 104 -3.24 6.49 -7.42
CA TYR A 104 -4.24 7.48 -7.87
C TYR A 104 -5.53 6.81 -8.34
N LYS A 105 -5.43 5.74 -9.14
CA LYS A 105 -6.60 4.96 -9.57
C LYS A 105 -7.36 4.36 -8.39
N ALA A 106 -6.64 3.77 -7.43
CA ALA A 106 -7.26 3.18 -6.24
C ALA A 106 -7.96 4.24 -5.39
N LEU A 107 -7.36 5.41 -5.19
CA LEU A 107 -7.96 6.51 -4.45
C LEU A 107 -9.25 7.00 -5.12
N ILE A 108 -9.24 7.21 -6.44
CA ILE A 108 -10.42 7.62 -7.20
C ILE A 108 -11.53 6.57 -7.07
N LYS A 109 -11.19 5.28 -7.27
CA LYS A 109 -12.14 4.17 -7.14
C LYS A 109 -12.78 4.09 -5.76
N ASN A 110 -12.05 4.45 -4.71
CA ASN A 110 -12.52 4.41 -3.32
C ASN A 110 -13.03 5.76 -2.80
N GLY A 111 -13.52 6.63 -3.69
CA GLY A 111 -14.22 7.87 -3.31
C GLY A 111 -13.31 8.99 -2.78
N LYS A 112 -12.00 8.93 -3.06
CA LYS A 112 -11.00 9.92 -2.62
C LYS A 112 -10.48 10.77 -3.79
N LYS A 113 -11.30 10.97 -4.83
CA LYS A 113 -10.92 11.72 -6.04
C LYS A 113 -10.43 13.13 -5.71
N ASP A 114 -11.16 13.88 -4.90
CA ASP A 114 -10.81 15.28 -4.59
C ASP A 114 -9.50 15.36 -3.80
N TRP A 115 -9.36 14.55 -2.75
CA TRP A 115 -8.11 14.47 -1.98
C TRP A 115 -6.92 14.07 -2.85
N ALA A 116 -7.11 13.07 -3.72
CA ALA A 116 -6.07 12.62 -4.63
C ALA A 116 -5.67 13.70 -5.64
N HIS A 117 -6.63 14.49 -6.11
CA HIS A 117 -6.37 15.63 -7.00
C HIS A 117 -5.55 16.72 -6.29
N ASP A 118 -5.88 17.06 -5.04
CA ASP A 118 -5.13 18.06 -4.26
C ASP A 118 -3.67 17.64 -4.01
N VAL A 119 -3.44 16.35 -3.72
CA VAL A 119 -2.09 15.79 -3.60
C VAL A 119 -1.38 15.83 -4.94
N TYR A 120 -2.06 15.45 -6.02
CA TYR A 120 -1.49 15.45 -7.36
C TYR A 120 -1.03 16.83 -7.80
N LEU A 121 -1.81 17.89 -7.56
CA LEU A 121 -1.43 19.26 -7.94
C LEU A 121 -0.11 19.70 -7.29
N LYS A 122 0.16 19.26 -6.05
CA LYS A 122 1.42 19.52 -5.33
C LYS A 122 2.57 18.69 -5.87
N ALA A 123 2.33 17.41 -6.18
CA ALA A 123 3.34 16.47 -6.64
C ALA A 123 3.70 16.64 -8.13
N ARG A 124 2.75 17.10 -8.95
CA ARG A 124 2.83 17.16 -10.42
C ARG A 124 4.11 17.84 -10.93
N PRO A 125 4.56 19.00 -10.41
CA PRO A 125 5.79 19.64 -10.89
C PRO A 125 7.05 18.77 -10.75
N GLY A 126 7.08 17.85 -9.78
CA GLY A 126 8.19 16.93 -9.55
C GLY A 126 8.13 15.65 -10.39
N TYR A 127 7.00 15.36 -11.04
CA TYR A 127 6.85 14.16 -11.85
C TYR A 127 7.47 14.31 -13.24
N HIS A 128 7.98 13.19 -13.77
CA HIS A 128 8.38 13.10 -15.17
C HIS A 128 7.17 13.37 -16.10
N PRO A 129 7.32 14.06 -17.25
CA PRO A 129 6.20 14.39 -18.14
C PRO A 129 5.32 13.19 -18.54
N LEU A 130 5.93 12.03 -18.80
CA LEU A 130 5.17 10.79 -19.08
C LEU A 130 4.28 10.34 -17.90
N ALA A 131 4.71 10.56 -16.66
CA ALA A 131 3.90 10.27 -15.49
C ALA A 131 2.81 11.34 -15.31
N GLN A 132 3.12 12.62 -15.53
CA GLN A 132 2.13 13.70 -15.52
C GLN A 132 0.98 13.39 -16.47
N GLY A 133 1.26 13.14 -17.76
CA GLY A 133 0.22 12.83 -18.74
C GLY A 133 -0.66 11.64 -18.33
N THR A 134 -0.06 10.56 -17.81
CA THR A 134 -0.85 9.39 -17.37
C THR A 134 -1.75 9.70 -16.16
N VAL A 135 -1.33 10.59 -15.25
CA VAL A 135 -2.13 10.95 -14.07
C VAL A 135 -3.15 12.05 -14.42
N ASP A 136 -2.79 12.99 -15.30
CA ASP A 136 -3.68 14.01 -15.86
C ASP A 136 -4.93 13.35 -16.47
N ASP A 137 -4.75 12.27 -17.25
CA ASP A 137 -5.84 11.50 -17.85
C ASP A 137 -6.81 10.89 -16.83
N LEU A 138 -6.40 10.67 -15.58
CA LEU A 138 -7.28 10.15 -14.52
C LEU A 138 -8.23 11.21 -13.96
N PHE A 139 -7.88 12.48 -14.11
CA PHE A 139 -8.65 13.62 -13.62
C PHE A 139 -9.35 14.40 -14.73
N ALA A 140 -9.04 14.10 -16.00
CA ALA A 140 -9.80 14.54 -17.15
C ALA A 140 -11.26 14.02 -17.06
N LYS A 141 -12.20 14.84 -17.54
CA LYS A 141 -13.65 14.61 -17.43
C LYS A 141 -14.10 13.36 -18.18
#